data_AF-A0A846DRJ1-F1
#
_entry.id   AF-A0A846DRJ1-F1
#
_cell.length_a   1.000
_cell.length_b   1.000
_cell.length_c   1.000
_cell.angle_alpha   90.00
_cell.angle_beta   90.00
_cell.angle_gamma   90.00
#
_symmetry.space_group_name_H-M   'P 1'
#
loop_
_entity.id
_entity.type
_entity.pdbx_description
1 polymer ?
#
loop_
_entity_poly.entity_id
_entity_poly.type
_entity_poly.pdbx_seq_one_letter_code
_entity_poly.pdbx_strand_id
1 'polypeptide(L)'
;VKYIILPTASGLEHKVFVGPFARRFPQAQVFVAPHQWSFPLNLPLSWLGFPGGRTQILPENSADAPFAAEFDYAQLGPINLGLGTFEEIAFFHKHSRTLLVTDSVVSISKEPPAIAQLDPYPLLFHAKDNVFEQVEDNEANRRKGWQRISLFAFYFQPNALEIPDWGEVFRDALKAPERSKKVYFGLFPFRWRLDWQKSFEALRGDGRLFVAPILQTLILNRAPQETINWANKVASWNFEQIISCHFDAPISAKPYQFRQAFAFLENLSGNQNQPLPQEDFELLRNMNKQLNRLGITPPAKQ
;
A
#
# COMPACT_ATOMS: atom_id res chain seq x y z
N VAL A 1 7.65 -7.33 24.99
CA VAL A 1 8.03 -6.38 23.92
C VAL A 1 9.11 -5.46 24.46
N LYS A 2 10.31 -5.48 23.85
CA LYS A 2 11.45 -4.63 24.24
C LYS A 2 11.51 -3.34 23.40
N TYR A 3 11.23 -3.46 22.11
CA TYR A 3 11.25 -2.36 21.14
C TYR A 3 9.92 -2.31 20.36
N ILE A 4 9.45 -1.10 20.05
CA ILE A 4 8.34 -0.81 19.13
C ILE A 4 8.92 0.08 18.05
N ILE A 5 8.75 -0.29 16.78
CA ILE A 5 9.40 0.42 15.67
C ILE A 5 8.30 0.90 14.71
N LEU A 6 8.34 2.18 14.35
CA LEU A 6 7.59 2.77 13.24
C LEU A 6 8.57 3.01 12.08
N PRO A 7 8.68 2.06 11.14
CA PRO A 7 9.72 2.08 10.11
C PRO A 7 9.30 2.86 8.84
N THR A 8 8.40 3.82 8.96
CA THR A 8 7.88 4.59 7.82
C THR A 8 7.56 6.02 8.25
N ALA A 9 7.61 6.96 7.31
CA ALA A 9 7.09 8.31 7.50
C ALA A 9 5.95 8.56 6.52
N SER A 10 4.74 8.67 7.08
CA SER A 10 3.52 8.99 6.35
C SER A 10 2.67 9.99 7.14
N GLY A 11 1.56 10.44 6.56
CA GLY A 11 0.70 11.44 7.17
C GLY A 11 0.13 11.02 8.53
N LEU A 12 -0.52 9.85 8.63
CA LEU A 12 -1.07 9.36 9.91
C LEU A 12 -1.31 7.84 9.98
N GLU A 13 -1.60 7.19 8.85
CA GLU A 13 -2.10 5.82 8.71
C GLU A 13 -1.29 4.77 9.49
N HIS A 14 0.04 4.84 9.45
CA HIS A 14 0.92 3.91 10.15
C HIS A 14 1.19 4.29 11.62
N LYS A 15 0.79 5.48 12.05
CA LYS A 15 1.10 6.05 13.37
C LYS A 15 0.04 5.80 14.41
N VAL A 16 -1.22 5.73 13.99
CA VAL A 16 -2.39 5.74 14.88
C VAL A 16 -2.34 4.67 15.97
N PHE A 17 -1.73 3.52 15.68
CA PHE A 17 -1.67 2.40 16.63
C PHE A 17 -0.40 2.40 17.51
N VAL A 18 0.62 3.19 17.19
CA VAL A 18 1.89 3.19 17.95
C VAL A 18 1.66 3.66 19.39
N GLY A 19 0.93 4.76 19.59
CA GLY A 19 0.61 5.29 20.93
C GLY A 19 -0.16 4.29 21.81
N PRO A 20 -1.34 3.79 21.36
CA PRO A 20 -2.08 2.74 22.07
C PRO A 20 -1.25 1.50 22.39
N PHE A 21 -0.47 1.00 21.41
CA PHE A 21 0.38 -0.16 21.62
C PHE A 21 1.50 0.10 22.64
N ALA A 22 2.14 1.27 22.57
CA ALA A 22 3.16 1.68 23.52
C ALA A 22 2.61 1.84 24.95
N ARG A 23 1.36 2.25 25.14
CA ARG A 23 0.73 2.27 26.48
C ARG A 23 0.57 0.87 27.07
N ARG A 24 0.27 -0.14 26.23
CA ARG A 24 0.16 -1.54 26.66
C ARG A 24 1.50 -2.13 27.09
N PHE A 25 2.60 -1.61 26.55
CA PHE A 25 3.99 -2.01 26.85
C PHE A 25 4.81 -0.82 27.38
N PRO A 26 4.61 -0.43 28.65
CA PRO A 26 5.20 0.79 29.21
C PRO A 26 6.74 0.77 29.27
N GLN A 27 7.34 -0.42 29.30
CA GLN A 27 8.79 -0.61 29.35
C GLN A 27 9.46 -0.66 27.97
N ALA A 28 8.68 -0.71 26.87
CA ALA A 28 9.25 -0.77 25.53
C ALA A 28 9.84 0.58 25.12
N GLN A 29 11.00 0.59 24.48
CA GLN A 29 11.48 1.79 23.79
C GLN A 29 10.80 1.89 22.42
N VAL A 30 10.42 3.11 22.02
CA VAL A 30 9.78 3.38 20.73
C VAL A 30 10.84 4.00 19.81
N PHE A 31 10.95 3.48 18.60
CA PHE A 31 11.83 3.98 17.54
C PHE A 31 11.00 4.40 16.33
N VAL A 32 11.32 5.53 15.71
CA VAL A 32 10.60 6.04 14.53
C VAL A 32 11.59 6.37 13.41
N ALA A 33 11.16 6.26 12.16
CA ALA A 33 11.92 6.80 11.03
C ALA A 33 12.14 8.31 11.20
N PRO A 34 13.32 8.88 10.85
CA PRO A 34 13.70 10.26 11.16
C PRO A 34 12.73 11.34 10.69
N HIS A 35 12.15 11.25 9.50
CA HIS A 35 11.41 12.37 8.89
C HIS A 35 9.90 12.29 9.14
N GLN A 36 9.50 12.03 10.39
CA GLN A 36 8.09 12.00 10.76
C GLN A 36 7.41 13.35 10.50
N TRP A 37 6.25 13.31 9.85
CA TRP A 37 5.40 14.47 9.61
C TRP A 37 3.92 14.12 9.79
N SER A 38 3.01 15.10 9.90
CA SER A 38 1.57 14.82 9.89
C SER A 38 0.78 15.80 9.03
N PHE A 39 -0.39 15.35 8.59
CA PHE A 39 -1.32 16.14 7.78
C PHE A 39 -2.63 16.38 8.55
N PRO A 40 -3.26 17.57 8.45
CA PRO A 40 -2.88 18.75 7.66
C PRO A 40 -1.83 19.65 8.32
N LEU A 41 -1.55 19.45 9.61
CA LEU A 41 -0.56 20.20 10.37
C LEU A 41 0.54 19.25 10.83
N ASN A 42 1.79 19.69 10.77
CA ASN A 42 2.93 18.91 11.25
C ASN A 42 3.01 19.01 12.78
N LEU A 43 2.38 18.06 13.47
CA LEU A 43 2.25 18.04 14.92
C LEU A 43 3.38 17.23 15.56
N PRO A 44 3.85 17.61 16.76
CA PRO A 44 4.79 16.80 17.52
C PRO A 44 4.23 15.38 17.78
N LEU A 45 5.08 14.35 17.70
CA LEU A 45 4.68 12.96 17.94
C LEU A 45 4.02 12.75 19.32
N SER A 46 4.44 13.51 20.34
CA SER A 46 3.83 13.45 21.67
C SER A 46 2.35 13.84 21.66
N TRP A 47 1.95 14.76 20.78
CA TRP A 47 0.54 15.17 20.60
C TRP A 47 -0.24 14.12 19.81
N LEU A 48 0.45 13.31 19.00
CA LEU A 48 -0.10 12.14 18.32
C LEU A 48 -0.13 10.89 19.23
N GLY A 49 0.19 11.03 20.52
CA GLY A 49 0.08 9.97 21.52
C GLY A 49 1.34 9.12 21.70
N PHE A 50 2.48 9.52 21.12
CA PHE A 50 3.76 8.84 21.34
C PHE A 50 4.33 9.19 22.72
N PRO A 51 4.95 8.23 23.43
CA PRO A 51 5.51 8.48 24.76
C PRO A 51 6.81 9.28 24.67
N GLY A 52 6.75 10.58 24.98
CA GLY A 52 7.87 11.52 24.78
C GLY A 52 9.20 11.10 25.41
N GLY A 53 9.20 10.56 26.63
CA GLY A 53 10.44 10.16 27.33
C GLY A 53 11.10 8.86 26.85
N ARG A 54 10.52 8.16 25.87
CA ARG A 54 11.04 6.88 25.37
C ARG A 54 10.80 6.66 23.88
N THR A 55 10.51 7.74 23.14
CA THR A 55 10.44 7.74 21.68
C THR A 55 11.73 8.32 21.13
N GLN A 56 12.40 7.58 20.27
CA GLN A 56 13.70 7.91 19.70
C GLN A 56 13.64 7.83 18.18
N ILE A 57 14.47 8.62 17.52
CA ILE A 57 14.69 8.46 16.08
C ILE A 57 15.60 7.23 15.88
N LEU A 58 15.32 6.43 14.85
CA LEU A 58 16.22 5.35 14.45
C LEU A 58 17.60 5.92 14.10
N PRO A 59 18.70 5.32 14.60
CA PRO A 59 20.04 5.71 14.19
C PRO A 59 20.20 5.60 12.67
N GLU A 60 21.00 6.47 12.07
CA GLU A 60 21.25 6.43 10.62
C GLU A 60 21.95 5.11 10.23
N ASN A 61 22.93 4.67 11.02
CA ASN A 61 23.60 3.41 10.83
C ASN A 61 22.94 2.31 11.69
N SER A 62 22.49 1.24 11.03
CA SER A 62 21.88 0.09 11.71
C SER A 62 22.76 -0.57 12.78
N ALA A 63 24.09 -0.43 12.69
CA ALA A 63 25.02 -0.96 13.69
C ALA A 63 24.90 -0.25 15.06
N ASP A 64 24.40 0.99 15.09
CA ASP A 64 24.26 1.78 16.31
C ASP A 64 22.93 1.52 17.03
N ALA A 65 22.02 0.76 16.41
CA ALA A 65 20.74 0.43 17.00
C ALA A 65 20.88 -0.60 18.12
N PRO A 66 20.08 -0.53 19.20
CA PRO A 66 20.20 -1.43 20.34
C PRO A 66 19.78 -2.89 20.04
N PHE A 67 19.31 -3.15 18.82
CA PHE A 67 18.93 -4.45 18.27
C PHE A 67 19.79 -4.86 17.06
N ALA A 68 20.93 -4.19 16.83
CA ALA A 68 21.85 -4.46 15.73
C ALA A 68 22.39 -5.90 15.68
N ALA A 69 22.43 -6.60 16.82
CA ALA A 69 22.82 -8.01 16.87
C ALA A 69 21.85 -8.92 16.11
N GLU A 70 20.56 -8.56 16.07
CA GLU A 70 19.48 -9.37 15.49
C GLU A 70 19.02 -8.83 14.13
N PHE A 71 19.13 -7.52 13.92
CA PHE A 71 18.62 -6.84 12.74
C PHE A 71 19.67 -5.98 12.04
N ASP A 72 19.58 -5.92 10.71
CA ASP A 72 20.07 -4.78 9.91
C ASP A 72 18.87 -4.01 9.36
N TYR A 73 19.09 -2.77 8.91
CA TYR A 73 18.06 -2.04 8.17
C TYR A 73 18.65 -1.07 7.15
N ALA A 74 17.80 -0.64 6.20
CA ALA A 74 18.15 0.32 5.15
C ALA A 74 16.98 1.28 4.91
N GLN A 75 17.30 2.57 4.91
CA GLN A 75 16.33 3.65 4.72
C GLN A 75 16.19 4.02 3.24
N LEU A 76 14.95 4.11 2.78
CA LEU A 76 14.54 4.75 1.53
C LEU A 76 13.93 6.11 1.86
N GLY A 77 14.45 7.16 1.22
CA GLY A 77 13.98 8.52 1.41
C GLY A 77 14.78 9.31 2.44
N PRO A 78 14.32 10.52 2.80
CA PRO A 78 12.99 11.04 2.51
C PRO A 78 12.82 11.42 1.04
N ILE A 79 11.77 10.90 0.40
CA ILE A 79 11.35 11.31 -0.94
C ILE A 79 10.37 12.47 -0.79
N ASN A 80 10.69 13.63 -1.37
CA ASN A 80 9.82 14.81 -1.32
C ASN A 80 8.57 14.62 -2.20
N LEU A 81 7.38 14.72 -1.59
CA LEU A 81 6.08 14.65 -2.27
C LEU A 81 5.34 15.99 -2.27
N GLY A 82 5.99 17.09 -1.87
CA GLY A 82 5.40 18.42 -1.77
C GLY A 82 4.80 18.66 -0.38
N LEU A 83 3.60 18.13 -0.12
CA LEU A 83 2.90 18.29 1.16
C LEU A 83 3.52 17.49 2.32
N GLY A 84 4.44 16.58 2.02
CA GLY A 84 5.11 15.72 2.98
C GLY A 84 6.18 14.89 2.31
N THR A 85 6.66 13.87 3.01
CA THR A 85 7.69 12.96 2.52
C THR A 85 7.21 11.51 2.55
N PHE A 86 7.72 10.70 1.65
CA PHE A 86 7.67 9.25 1.79
C PHE A 86 9.01 8.77 2.33
N GLU A 87 8.96 7.91 3.34
CA GLU A 87 10.14 7.24 3.87
C GLU A 87 9.76 5.83 4.29
N GLU A 88 10.61 4.86 3.99
CA GLU A 88 10.47 3.49 4.49
C GLU A 88 11.83 2.94 4.92
N ILE A 89 11.85 2.20 6.02
CA ILE A 89 13.03 1.51 6.55
C ILE A 89 12.75 0.00 6.49
N ALA A 90 13.39 -0.68 5.54
CA ALA A 90 13.34 -2.13 5.47
C ALA A 90 14.22 -2.73 6.56
N PHE A 91 13.69 -3.71 7.30
CA PHE A 91 14.43 -4.44 8.33
C PHE A 91 14.75 -5.86 7.86
N PHE A 92 15.96 -6.32 8.13
CA PHE A 92 16.36 -7.70 7.90
C PHE A 92 16.64 -8.40 9.23
N HIS A 93 15.81 -9.38 9.59
CA HIS A 93 16.06 -10.24 10.73
C HIS A 93 17.04 -11.36 10.32
N LYS A 94 18.25 -11.30 10.88
CA LYS A 94 19.41 -12.11 10.45
C LYS A 94 19.16 -13.61 10.64
N HIS A 95 18.61 -13.99 11.80
CA HIS A 95 18.48 -15.40 12.17
C HIS A 95 17.42 -16.13 11.34
N SER A 96 16.22 -15.55 11.17
CA SER A 96 15.14 -16.19 10.42
C SER A 96 15.18 -15.91 8.92
N ARG A 97 16.18 -15.14 8.45
CA ARG A 97 16.31 -14.69 7.07
C ARG A 97 15.03 -14.02 6.57
N THR A 98 14.47 -13.12 7.38
CA THR A 98 13.20 -12.46 7.08
C THR A 98 13.41 -10.99 6.77
N LEU A 99 12.92 -10.55 5.61
CA LEU A 99 12.78 -9.14 5.28
C LEU A 99 11.44 -8.63 5.80
N LEU A 100 11.45 -7.51 6.51
CA LEU A 100 10.27 -6.78 6.97
C LEU A 100 10.19 -5.47 6.20
N VAL A 101 9.05 -5.22 5.56
CA VAL A 101 8.79 -4.03 4.73
C VAL A 101 7.41 -3.49 5.05
N THR A 102 7.21 -2.21 4.75
CA THR A 102 5.93 -1.54 4.97
C THR A 102 5.14 -1.50 3.67
N ASP A 103 5.39 -0.49 2.83
CA ASP A 103 4.59 -0.15 1.65
C ASP A 103 5.25 -0.61 0.34
N SER A 104 6.60 -0.74 0.34
CA SER A 104 7.41 -0.79 -0.87
C SER A 104 7.16 -2.00 -1.77
N VAL A 105 6.78 -3.15 -1.21
CA VAL A 105 6.39 -4.33 -1.98
C VAL A 105 5.20 -5.03 -1.34
N VAL A 106 4.37 -5.62 -2.20
CA VAL A 106 3.18 -6.38 -1.81
C VAL A 106 3.06 -7.64 -2.65
N SER A 107 2.29 -8.60 -2.13
CA SER A 107 1.73 -9.73 -2.87
C SER A 107 0.27 -9.88 -2.48
N ILE A 108 -0.60 -10.29 -3.40
CA ILE A 108 -2.04 -10.39 -3.16
C ILE A 108 -2.47 -11.85 -3.10
N SER A 109 -3.18 -12.25 -2.05
CA SER A 109 -3.83 -13.56 -1.99
C SER A 109 -5.06 -13.62 -2.91
N LYS A 110 -5.33 -14.81 -3.47
CA LYS A 110 -6.57 -15.06 -4.22
C LYS A 110 -7.81 -14.91 -3.34
N GLU A 111 -7.66 -15.26 -2.07
CA GLU A 111 -8.74 -15.28 -1.07
C GLU A 111 -8.64 -14.04 -0.16
N PRO A 112 -9.77 -13.52 0.34
CA PRO A 112 -9.76 -12.49 1.37
C PRO A 112 -9.04 -12.99 2.64
N PRO A 113 -8.24 -12.13 3.30
CA PRO A 113 -7.60 -12.48 4.56
C PRO A 113 -8.65 -12.65 5.67
N ALA A 114 -8.30 -13.41 6.72
CA ALA A 114 -9.20 -13.72 7.82
C ALA A 114 -9.83 -12.47 8.47
N ILE A 115 -9.09 -11.36 8.56
CA ILE A 115 -9.61 -10.10 9.13
C ILE A 115 -10.76 -9.51 8.31
N ALA A 116 -10.72 -9.65 6.97
CA ALA A 116 -11.78 -9.18 6.07
C ALA A 116 -13.02 -10.09 6.09
N GLN A 117 -12.92 -11.28 6.70
CA GLN A 117 -14.03 -12.22 6.84
C GLN A 117 -14.89 -11.93 8.08
N LEU A 118 -14.39 -11.12 9.03
CA LEU A 118 -15.10 -10.79 10.29
C LEU A 118 -16.32 -9.89 10.07
N ASP A 119 -16.19 -8.91 9.18
CA ASP A 119 -17.30 -8.10 8.66
C ASP A 119 -17.30 -8.22 7.13
N PRO A 120 -18.11 -9.12 6.54
CA PRO A 120 -18.07 -9.40 5.12
C PRO A 120 -18.72 -8.31 4.27
N TYR A 121 -19.39 -7.32 4.89
CA TYR A 121 -20.17 -6.33 4.16
C TYR A 121 -19.38 -5.59 3.06
N PRO A 122 -18.15 -5.09 3.30
CA PRO A 122 -17.36 -4.47 2.24
C PRO A 122 -17.11 -5.42 1.07
N LEU A 123 -16.83 -6.70 1.34
CA LEU A 123 -16.65 -7.70 0.27
C LEU A 123 -17.96 -7.87 -0.52
N LEU A 124 -19.08 -8.07 0.16
CA LEU A 124 -20.38 -8.27 -0.51
C LEU A 124 -20.83 -7.03 -1.28
N PHE A 125 -20.53 -5.82 -0.79
CA PHE A 125 -20.79 -4.57 -1.50
C PHE A 125 -20.00 -4.50 -2.80
N HIS A 126 -18.70 -4.82 -2.78
CA HIS A 126 -17.85 -4.81 -3.97
C HIS A 126 -18.12 -6.00 -4.92
N ALA A 127 -18.84 -7.03 -4.48
CA ALA A 127 -19.24 -8.15 -5.31
C ALA A 127 -20.45 -7.85 -6.23
N LYS A 128 -21.22 -6.79 -5.93
CA LYS A 128 -22.36 -6.34 -6.74
C LYS A 128 -21.95 -5.98 -8.17
N ASP A 129 -22.76 -6.36 -9.14
CA ASP A 129 -22.70 -5.91 -10.53
C ASP A 129 -23.56 -4.66 -10.75
N ASN A 130 -24.57 -4.44 -9.92
CA ASN A 130 -25.40 -3.23 -9.93
C ASN A 130 -26.07 -2.98 -8.56
N VAL A 131 -26.74 -1.83 -8.41
CA VAL A 131 -27.37 -1.43 -7.14
C VAL A 131 -28.53 -2.33 -6.71
N PHE A 132 -29.25 -2.94 -7.66
CA PHE A 132 -30.45 -3.74 -7.41
C PHE A 132 -30.13 -5.16 -6.93
N GLU A 133 -28.91 -5.64 -7.18
CA GLU A 133 -28.50 -6.98 -6.83
C GLU A 133 -28.41 -7.18 -5.31
N GLN A 134 -29.05 -8.24 -4.82
CA GLN A 134 -28.82 -8.76 -3.49
C GLN A 134 -27.78 -9.88 -3.58
N VAL A 135 -26.61 -9.64 -2.98
CA VAL A 135 -25.50 -10.60 -3.01
C VAL A 135 -25.62 -11.50 -1.78
N GLU A 136 -25.76 -12.80 -2.02
CA GLU A 136 -25.73 -13.81 -0.96
C GLU A 136 -24.35 -13.86 -0.30
N ASP A 137 -24.34 -14.01 1.03
CA ASP A 137 -23.11 -14.19 1.79
C ASP A 137 -22.56 -15.63 1.65
N ASN A 138 -21.70 -15.84 0.64
CA ASN A 138 -21.00 -17.09 0.40
C ASN A 138 -19.53 -16.85 0.00
N GLU A 139 -18.70 -17.89 0.05
CA GLU A 139 -17.25 -17.79 -0.22
C GLU A 139 -16.95 -17.21 -1.61
N ALA A 140 -17.73 -17.60 -2.63
CA ALA A 140 -17.54 -17.14 -3.99
C ALA A 140 -17.78 -15.62 -4.13
N ASN A 141 -18.84 -15.11 -3.50
CA ASN A 141 -19.16 -13.69 -3.51
C ASN A 141 -18.18 -12.87 -2.67
N ARG A 142 -17.75 -13.37 -1.51
CA ARG A 142 -16.69 -12.73 -0.71
C ARG A 142 -15.38 -12.64 -1.50
N ARG A 143 -15.00 -13.70 -2.21
CA ARG A 143 -13.85 -13.71 -3.12
C ARG A 143 -14.03 -12.72 -4.27
N LYS A 144 -15.18 -12.69 -4.94
CA LYS A 144 -15.49 -11.70 -6.00
C LYS A 144 -15.29 -10.27 -5.49
N GLY A 145 -15.85 -9.97 -4.32
CA GLY A 145 -15.69 -8.70 -3.62
C GLY A 145 -14.25 -8.33 -3.31
N TRP A 146 -13.49 -9.28 -2.75
CA TRP A 146 -12.07 -9.13 -2.44
C TRP A 146 -11.23 -8.78 -3.66
N GLN A 147 -11.46 -9.48 -4.77
CA GLN A 147 -10.70 -9.25 -5.99
C GLN A 147 -11.00 -7.87 -6.58
N ARG A 148 -12.28 -7.45 -6.57
CA ARG A 148 -12.70 -6.13 -7.04
C ARG A 148 -12.23 -4.97 -6.16
N ILE A 149 -12.34 -5.10 -4.84
CA ILE A 149 -11.84 -4.08 -3.92
C ILE A 149 -10.31 -3.99 -3.96
N SER A 150 -9.60 -5.10 -4.23
CA SER A 150 -8.15 -5.08 -4.47
C SER A 150 -7.81 -4.24 -5.70
N LEU A 151 -8.48 -4.47 -6.83
CA LEU A 151 -8.29 -3.66 -8.04
C LEU A 151 -8.56 -2.17 -7.77
N PHE A 152 -9.62 -1.86 -7.03
CA PHE A 152 -9.92 -0.50 -6.61
C PHE A 152 -8.81 0.09 -5.71
N ALA A 153 -8.29 -0.67 -4.75
CA ALA A 153 -7.25 -0.19 -3.84
C ALA A 153 -5.92 0.14 -4.57
N PHE A 154 -5.60 -0.59 -5.64
CA PHE A 154 -4.34 -0.39 -6.38
C PHE A 154 -4.44 0.62 -7.54
N TYR A 155 -5.61 0.76 -8.17
CA TYR A 155 -5.78 1.61 -9.36
C TYR A 155 -6.76 2.78 -9.18
N PHE A 156 -7.60 2.76 -8.12
CA PHE A 156 -8.84 3.53 -7.95
C PHE A 156 -9.91 3.26 -9.02
N GLN A 157 -9.51 3.22 -10.29
CA GLN A 157 -10.33 2.87 -11.42
C GLN A 157 -9.48 2.04 -12.39
N PRO A 158 -9.43 0.70 -12.25
CA PRO A 158 -8.83 -0.15 -13.27
C PRO A 158 -9.60 0.00 -14.60
N ASN A 159 -8.98 -0.33 -15.73
CA ASN A 159 -9.61 -0.31 -17.05
C ASN A 159 -10.84 -1.23 -17.15
N ALA A 160 -10.91 -2.26 -16.29
CA ALA A 160 -12.06 -3.13 -16.17
C ALA A 160 -13.26 -2.52 -15.41
N LEU A 161 -13.10 -1.34 -14.81
CA LEU A 161 -14.15 -0.61 -14.07
C LEU A 161 -14.59 0.63 -14.85
N GLU A 162 -15.83 0.57 -15.34
CA GLU A 162 -16.52 1.69 -15.98
C GLU A 162 -17.32 2.47 -14.94
N ILE A 163 -17.36 3.80 -15.08
CA ILE A 163 -18.19 4.70 -14.28
C ILE A 163 -19.38 5.11 -15.13
N PRO A 164 -20.62 4.70 -14.79
CA PRO A 164 -21.82 5.14 -15.50
C PRO A 164 -22.04 6.64 -15.41
N ASP A 165 -22.87 7.18 -16.31
CA ASP A 165 -23.28 8.58 -16.24
C ASP A 165 -23.99 8.87 -14.90
N TRP A 166 -23.67 10.00 -14.26
CA TRP A 166 -24.27 10.37 -12.98
C TRP A 166 -25.81 10.45 -13.01
N GLY A 167 -26.39 10.84 -14.15
CA GLY A 167 -27.85 10.83 -14.33
C GLY A 167 -28.47 9.43 -14.23
N GLU A 168 -27.76 8.40 -14.69
CA GLU A 168 -28.13 7.00 -14.52
C GLU A 168 -27.98 6.60 -13.04
N VAL A 169 -26.82 6.87 -12.43
CA VAL A 169 -26.53 6.53 -11.02
C VAL A 169 -27.58 7.10 -10.07
N PHE A 170 -27.97 8.38 -10.22
CA PHE A 170 -29.01 8.98 -9.38
C PHE A 170 -30.39 8.38 -9.61
N ARG A 171 -30.74 8.06 -10.87
CA ARG A 171 -32.03 7.43 -11.21
C ARG A 171 -32.13 6.04 -10.60
N ASP A 172 -31.06 5.28 -10.63
CA ASP A 172 -31.01 3.93 -10.07
C ASP A 172 -31.00 3.96 -8.54
N ALA A 173 -30.27 4.91 -7.93
CA ALA A 173 -30.29 5.12 -6.48
C ALA A 173 -31.69 5.42 -5.94
N LEU A 174 -32.54 6.15 -6.69
CA LEU A 174 -33.93 6.40 -6.29
C LEU A 174 -34.77 5.12 -6.25
N LYS A 175 -34.45 4.14 -7.10
CA LYS A 175 -35.13 2.84 -7.23
C LYS A 175 -34.48 1.72 -6.43
N ALA A 176 -33.33 2.00 -5.79
CA ALA A 176 -32.57 0.99 -5.08
C ALA A 176 -33.39 0.36 -3.95
N PRO A 177 -33.29 -0.97 -3.74
CA PRO A 177 -34.05 -1.69 -2.71
C PRO A 177 -33.64 -1.26 -1.30
N GLU A 178 -32.41 -0.77 -1.12
CA GLU A 178 -31.91 -0.21 0.12
C GLU A 178 -31.24 1.14 -0.16
N ARG A 179 -31.52 2.13 0.71
CA ARG A 179 -31.00 3.51 0.59
C ARG A 179 -30.44 4.02 1.93
N SER A 180 -29.95 3.12 2.77
CA SER A 180 -29.34 3.46 4.05
C SER A 180 -27.97 4.14 3.84
N LYS A 181 -27.46 4.81 4.88
CA LYS A 181 -26.10 5.37 4.87
C LYS A 181 -25.04 4.29 4.62
N LYS A 182 -25.30 3.05 5.04
CA LYS A 182 -24.41 1.90 4.88
C LYS A 182 -24.13 1.61 3.40
N VAL A 183 -25.17 1.64 2.57
CA VAL A 183 -25.13 1.45 1.11
C VAL A 183 -25.02 2.78 0.33
N TYR A 184 -24.46 3.81 0.95
CA TYR A 184 -24.26 5.12 0.31
C TYR A 184 -25.53 5.72 -0.31
N PHE A 185 -26.68 5.56 0.38
CA PHE A 185 -27.99 6.03 -0.08
C PHE A 185 -28.46 5.46 -1.44
N GLY A 186 -27.93 4.30 -1.82
CA GLY A 186 -28.20 3.65 -3.10
C GLY A 186 -27.27 4.10 -4.23
N LEU A 187 -26.26 4.92 -3.96
CA LEU A 187 -25.28 5.30 -4.97
C LEU A 187 -24.30 4.15 -5.22
N PHE A 188 -24.28 3.65 -6.45
CA PHE A 188 -23.37 2.59 -6.90
C PHE A 188 -22.81 2.93 -8.30
N PRO A 189 -21.77 3.79 -8.38
CA PRO A 189 -21.25 4.29 -9.66
C PRO A 189 -20.23 3.32 -10.29
N PHE A 190 -20.51 2.01 -10.24
CA PHE A 190 -19.57 0.99 -10.65
C PHE A 190 -20.21 0.02 -11.64
N ARG A 191 -19.59 -0.15 -12.81
CA ARG A 191 -19.95 -1.16 -13.81
C ARG A 191 -18.70 -1.94 -14.20
N TRP A 192 -18.65 -3.20 -13.81
CA TRP A 192 -17.51 -4.07 -14.12
C TRP A 192 -17.68 -4.73 -15.49
N ARG A 193 -16.63 -4.68 -16.32
CA ARG A 193 -16.57 -5.42 -17.58
C ARG A 193 -16.56 -6.92 -17.32
N LEU A 194 -17.09 -7.73 -18.23
CA LEU A 194 -17.23 -9.19 -18.03
C LEU A 194 -15.90 -9.91 -17.78
N ASP A 195 -14.78 -9.35 -18.24
CA ASP A 195 -13.43 -9.90 -18.14
C ASP A 195 -12.58 -9.28 -17.01
N TRP A 196 -13.20 -8.60 -16.04
CA TRP A 196 -12.51 -7.95 -14.92
C TRP A 196 -11.59 -8.88 -14.12
N GLN A 197 -11.88 -10.19 -14.09
CA GLN A 197 -11.03 -11.20 -13.43
C GLN A 197 -9.62 -11.23 -14.04
N LYS A 198 -9.46 -10.96 -15.35
CA LYS A 198 -8.15 -10.90 -16.00
C LYS A 198 -7.30 -9.77 -15.43
N SER A 199 -7.91 -8.61 -15.12
CA SER A 199 -7.20 -7.51 -14.44
C SER A 199 -6.73 -7.94 -13.06
N PHE A 200 -7.56 -8.68 -12.30
CA PHE A 200 -7.14 -9.20 -11.00
C PHE A 200 -6.00 -10.22 -11.11
N GLU A 201 -6.09 -11.15 -12.07
CA GLU A 201 -5.05 -12.15 -12.32
C GLU A 201 -3.72 -11.49 -12.72
N ALA A 202 -3.77 -10.45 -13.57
CA ALA A 202 -2.60 -9.68 -13.97
C ALA A 202 -1.98 -8.89 -12.80
N LEU A 203 -2.81 -8.22 -11.98
CA LEU A 203 -2.36 -7.54 -10.76
C LEU A 203 -1.70 -8.50 -9.78
N ARG A 204 -2.36 -9.64 -9.52
CA ARG A 204 -1.87 -10.67 -8.59
C ARG A 204 -0.58 -11.32 -9.07
N GLY A 205 -0.49 -11.63 -10.37
CA GLY A 205 0.64 -12.33 -10.97
C GLY A 205 0.97 -13.66 -10.27
N ASP A 206 -0.05 -14.42 -9.87
CA ASP A 206 0.08 -15.64 -9.07
C ASP A 206 0.88 -15.50 -7.76
N GLY A 207 0.70 -14.38 -7.05
CA GLY A 207 1.40 -14.13 -5.78
C GLY A 207 2.80 -13.53 -5.94
N ARG A 208 3.15 -13.10 -7.17
CA ARG A 208 4.38 -12.37 -7.47
C ARG A 208 4.46 -11.07 -6.66
N LEU A 209 5.68 -10.72 -6.24
CA LEU A 209 5.98 -9.42 -5.65
C LEU A 209 5.88 -8.29 -6.68
N PHE A 210 5.27 -7.19 -6.28
CA PHE A 210 5.28 -5.95 -7.04
C PHE A 210 5.23 -4.74 -6.12
N VAL A 211 5.69 -3.61 -6.64
CA VAL A 211 5.46 -2.29 -6.04
C VAL A 211 4.06 -1.84 -6.44
N ALA A 212 3.24 -1.37 -5.50
CA ALA A 212 1.88 -0.89 -5.82
C ALA A 212 1.88 0.19 -6.93
N PRO A 213 0.96 0.14 -7.92
CA PRO A 213 0.87 1.15 -8.99
C PRO A 213 0.86 2.60 -8.54
N ILE A 214 0.21 2.90 -7.41
CA ILE A 214 0.19 4.23 -6.79
C ILE A 214 1.62 4.66 -6.40
N LEU A 215 2.42 3.77 -5.81
CA LEU A 215 3.82 4.07 -5.47
C LEU A 215 4.66 4.25 -6.74
N GLN A 216 4.44 3.42 -7.76
CA GLN A 216 5.17 3.53 -9.03
C GLN A 216 4.94 4.88 -9.73
N THR A 217 3.70 5.38 -9.69
CA THR A 217 3.29 6.56 -10.47
C THR A 217 3.37 7.88 -9.71
N LEU A 218 3.15 7.87 -8.39
CA LEU A 218 3.03 9.09 -7.60
C LEU A 218 4.18 9.32 -6.61
N ILE A 219 4.96 8.28 -6.27
CA ILE A 219 5.95 8.35 -5.19
C ILE A 219 7.36 8.03 -5.66
N LEU A 220 7.65 6.77 -5.98
CA LEU A 220 9.02 6.29 -6.18
C LEU A 220 9.68 6.84 -7.45
N ASN A 221 8.89 7.26 -8.43
CA ASN A 221 9.39 7.96 -9.62
C ASN A 221 9.86 9.41 -9.34
N ARG A 222 9.77 9.92 -8.10
CA ARG A 222 10.38 11.20 -7.70
C ARG A 222 11.85 11.06 -7.29
N ALA A 223 12.28 9.83 -7.02
CA ALA A 223 13.64 9.51 -6.62
C ALA A 223 14.04 8.13 -7.17
N PRO A 224 14.04 7.95 -8.52
CA PRO A 224 14.22 6.66 -9.15
C PRO A 224 15.59 6.04 -8.81
N GLN A 225 16.67 6.83 -8.89
CA GLN A 225 18.01 6.35 -8.60
C GLN A 225 18.19 6.01 -7.12
N GLU A 226 17.68 6.84 -6.22
CA GLU A 226 17.72 6.60 -4.78
C GLU A 226 16.91 5.33 -4.42
N THR A 227 15.76 5.13 -5.05
CA THR A 227 14.92 3.93 -4.87
C THR A 227 15.62 2.68 -5.38
N ILE A 228 16.22 2.72 -6.56
CA ILE A 228 16.97 1.58 -7.12
C ILE A 228 18.20 1.25 -6.27
N ASN A 229 18.93 2.27 -5.80
CA ASN A 229 20.09 2.07 -4.92
C ASN A 229 19.67 1.42 -3.60
N TRP A 230 18.58 1.87 -3.00
CA TRP A 230 18.01 1.25 -1.81
C TRP A 230 17.55 -0.19 -2.08
N ALA A 231 16.83 -0.44 -3.18
CA ALA A 231 16.39 -1.78 -3.53
C ALA A 231 17.57 -2.74 -3.76
N ASN A 232 18.65 -2.26 -4.39
CA ASN A 232 19.91 -3.01 -4.52
C ASN A 232 20.53 -3.31 -3.15
N LYS A 233 20.55 -2.33 -2.23
CA LYS A 233 21.07 -2.52 -0.87
C LYS A 233 20.27 -3.57 -0.11
N VAL A 234 18.94 -3.49 -0.13
CA VAL A 234 18.06 -4.48 0.52
C VAL A 234 18.25 -5.86 -0.10
N ALA A 235 18.33 -5.94 -1.44
CA ALA A 235 18.55 -7.19 -2.16
C ALA A 235 19.96 -7.81 -1.96
N SER A 236 20.89 -7.08 -1.33
CA SER A 236 22.20 -7.64 -0.93
C SER A 236 22.12 -8.55 0.30
N TRP A 237 21.03 -8.47 1.08
CA TRP A 237 20.80 -9.34 2.23
C TRP A 237 20.33 -10.73 1.79
N ASN A 238 20.63 -11.74 2.60
CA ASN A 238 20.25 -13.13 2.33
C ASN A 238 18.93 -13.51 3.05
N PHE A 239 17.82 -12.89 2.65
CA PHE A 239 16.48 -13.29 3.12
C PHE A 239 15.84 -14.36 2.22
N GLU A 240 14.96 -15.16 2.80
CA GLU A 240 14.22 -16.25 2.13
C GLU A 240 12.70 -16.06 2.23
N GLN A 241 12.27 -15.07 3.02
CA GLN A 241 10.88 -14.71 3.22
C GLN A 241 10.73 -13.21 3.46
N ILE A 242 9.56 -12.69 3.13
CA ILE A 242 9.17 -11.29 3.33
C ILE A 242 7.90 -11.23 4.17
N ILE A 243 7.86 -10.35 5.17
CA ILE A 243 6.63 -9.96 5.87
C ILE A 243 6.37 -8.50 5.51
N SER A 244 5.34 -8.26 4.71
CA SER A 244 4.84 -6.92 4.39
C SER A 244 3.76 -6.49 5.39
N CYS A 245 3.62 -5.18 5.62
CA CYS A 245 2.49 -4.64 6.37
C CYS A 245 1.16 -4.72 5.59
N HIS A 246 1.22 -4.89 4.27
CA HIS A 246 0.05 -4.92 3.39
C HIS A 246 -0.10 -6.25 2.66
N PHE A 247 -1.35 -6.72 2.59
CA PHE A 247 -1.80 -7.92 1.88
C PHE A 247 -1.17 -9.23 2.40
N ASP A 248 -0.63 -10.06 1.50
CA ASP A 248 -0.22 -11.42 1.82
C ASP A 248 1.09 -11.45 2.60
N ALA A 249 1.15 -12.20 3.69
CA ALA A 249 2.35 -12.39 4.50
C ALA A 249 2.21 -13.65 5.38
N PRO A 250 3.29 -14.45 5.58
CA PRO A 250 4.62 -14.30 4.99
C PRO A 250 4.66 -14.71 3.51
N ILE A 251 5.54 -14.09 2.73
CA ILE A 251 5.77 -14.36 1.31
C ILE A 251 7.09 -15.10 1.18
N SER A 252 7.10 -16.29 0.56
CA SER A 252 8.35 -16.96 0.21
C SER A 252 8.96 -16.30 -1.03
N ALA A 253 10.06 -15.56 -0.84
CA ALA A 253 10.71 -14.84 -1.92
C ALA A 253 12.19 -14.61 -1.62
N LYS A 254 12.99 -14.67 -2.69
CA LYS A 254 14.43 -14.43 -2.67
C LYS A 254 14.79 -12.97 -3.00
N PRO A 255 16.02 -12.53 -2.71
CA PRO A 255 16.41 -11.13 -2.90
C PRO A 255 16.31 -10.64 -4.35
N TYR A 256 16.56 -11.51 -5.34
CA TYR A 256 16.40 -11.15 -6.74
C TYR A 256 14.92 -10.89 -7.13
N GLN A 257 13.97 -11.62 -6.52
CA GLN A 257 12.53 -11.43 -6.77
C GLN A 257 12.05 -10.11 -6.17
N PHE A 258 12.54 -9.77 -4.97
CA PHE A 258 12.32 -8.44 -4.39
C PHE A 258 12.87 -7.35 -5.31
N ARG A 259 14.11 -7.47 -5.78
CA ARG A 259 14.72 -6.46 -6.65
C ARG A 259 13.99 -6.31 -7.98
N GLN A 260 13.50 -7.40 -8.55
CA GLN A 260 12.73 -7.40 -9.79
C GLN A 260 11.44 -6.56 -9.69
N ALA A 261 10.83 -6.46 -8.50
CA ALA A 261 9.65 -5.62 -8.28
C ALA A 261 9.90 -4.13 -8.58
N PHE A 262 11.17 -3.67 -8.54
CA PHE A 262 11.57 -2.29 -8.79
C PHE A 262 12.03 -2.01 -10.23
N ALA A 263 12.04 -3.03 -11.10
CA ALA A 263 12.48 -2.89 -12.49
C ALA A 263 11.64 -1.88 -13.31
N PHE A 264 10.46 -1.48 -12.81
CA PHE A 264 9.63 -0.46 -13.43
C PHE A 264 10.33 0.91 -13.55
N LEU A 265 11.31 1.21 -12.67
CA LEU A 265 12.08 2.45 -12.69
C LEU A 265 13.21 2.47 -13.73
N GLU A 266 13.60 1.30 -14.26
CA GLU A 266 14.77 1.16 -15.13
C GLU A 266 14.41 1.18 -16.63
N ASN A 267 13.13 1.40 -16.96
CA ASN A 267 12.62 1.40 -18.33
C ASN A 267 12.87 2.73 -19.06
N LEU A 268 14.14 3.03 -19.33
CA LEU A 268 14.54 3.88 -20.44
C LEU A 268 14.54 2.99 -21.71
N SER A 269 13.52 3.14 -22.55
CA SER A 269 13.34 2.49 -23.88
C SER A 269 12.48 1.21 -23.93
N GLY A 270 11.15 1.39 -23.93
CA GLY A 270 10.24 0.60 -24.77
C GLY A 270 10.10 -0.92 -24.58
N ASN A 271 10.52 -1.51 -23.45
CA ASN A 271 10.51 -2.96 -23.29
C ASN A 271 9.33 -3.53 -22.48
N GLN A 272 8.84 -4.67 -22.96
CA GLN A 272 7.61 -5.40 -22.61
C GLN A 272 7.60 -6.10 -21.24
N ASN A 273 8.50 -5.74 -20.33
CA ASN A 273 8.70 -6.45 -19.06
C ASN A 273 8.04 -5.78 -17.84
N GLN A 274 7.15 -4.81 -18.04
CA GLN A 274 6.32 -4.34 -16.94
C GLN A 274 5.27 -5.40 -16.61
N PRO A 275 5.28 -5.96 -15.39
CA PRO A 275 4.46 -7.12 -15.10
C PRO A 275 3.00 -6.74 -14.77
N LEU A 276 2.65 -5.45 -14.89
CA LEU A 276 1.30 -4.92 -14.66
C LEU A 276 0.76 -4.26 -15.94
N PRO A 277 -0.53 -4.45 -16.27
CA PRO A 277 -1.14 -3.89 -17.49
C PRO A 277 -1.08 -2.36 -17.51
N GLN A 278 -0.69 -1.77 -18.64
CA GLN A 278 -0.51 -0.32 -18.75
C GLN A 278 -1.83 0.44 -18.81
N GLU A 279 -2.90 -0.21 -19.21
CA GLU A 279 -4.24 0.34 -19.35
C GLU A 279 -4.80 0.72 -17.97
N ASP A 280 -4.54 -0.11 -16.95
CA ASP A 280 -5.01 0.13 -15.58
C ASP A 280 -4.34 1.34 -14.90
N PHE A 281 -3.25 1.87 -15.46
CA PHE A 281 -2.52 3.03 -14.93
C PHE A 281 -3.08 4.38 -15.40
N GLU A 282 -4.07 4.40 -16.30
CA GLU A 282 -4.52 5.65 -16.93
C GLU A 282 -4.96 6.72 -15.93
N LEU A 283 -5.84 6.36 -14.98
CA LEU A 283 -6.30 7.31 -13.96
C LEU A 283 -5.14 7.84 -13.12
N LEU A 284 -4.24 6.97 -12.68
CA LEU A 284 -3.07 7.35 -11.87
C LEU A 284 -2.13 8.30 -12.65
N ARG A 285 -1.91 8.05 -13.94
CA ARG A 285 -1.13 8.94 -14.80
C ARG A 285 -1.80 10.30 -14.98
N ASN A 286 -3.13 10.33 -15.10
CA ASN A 286 -3.90 11.57 -15.21
C ASN A 286 -3.85 12.37 -13.91
N MET A 287 -4.03 11.71 -12.75
CA MET A 287 -3.85 12.32 -11.43
C MET A 287 -2.43 12.89 -11.27
N ASN A 288 -1.40 12.11 -11.61
CA ASN A 288 0.00 12.55 -11.58
C ASN A 288 0.23 13.83 -12.38
N LYS A 289 -0.28 13.87 -13.64
CA LYS A 289 -0.18 15.05 -14.50
C LYS A 289 -0.89 16.27 -13.90
N GLN A 290 -2.07 16.08 -13.32
CA GLN A 290 -2.84 17.16 -12.68
C GLN A 290 -2.13 17.69 -11.43
N LEU A 291 -1.67 16.81 -10.54
CA LEU A 291 -0.93 17.20 -9.33
C LEU A 291 0.34 17.98 -9.67
N ASN A 292 1.08 17.55 -10.69
CA ASN A 292 2.26 18.26 -11.19
C ASN A 292 1.88 19.62 -11.79
N ARG A 293 0.81 19.69 -12.60
CA ARG A 293 0.33 20.97 -13.19
C ARG A 293 -0.09 21.97 -12.13
N LEU A 294 -0.66 21.50 -11.02
CA LEU A 294 -1.08 22.32 -9.89
C LEU A 294 0.08 22.65 -8.92
N GLY A 295 1.29 22.11 -9.14
CA GLY A 295 2.44 22.31 -8.25
C GLY A 295 2.31 21.66 -6.88
N ILE A 296 1.39 20.71 -6.71
CA ILE A 296 1.14 20.02 -5.43
C ILE A 296 2.24 19.00 -5.15
N THR A 297 2.66 18.27 -6.18
CA THR A 297 3.74 17.28 -6.10
C THR A 297 4.89 17.65 -7.03
N PRO A 298 6.16 17.40 -6.64
CA PRO A 298 7.28 17.50 -7.57
C PRO A 298 7.10 16.58 -8.78
N PRO A 299 7.63 16.97 -9.95
CA PRO A 299 7.59 16.12 -11.14
C PRO A 299 8.42 14.84 -10.94
N ALA A 300 8.09 13.81 -11.71
CA ALA A 300 8.93 12.61 -11.78
C ALA A 300 10.34 12.96 -12.30
N LYS A 301 11.35 12.30 -11.74
CA LYS A 301 12.74 12.40 -12.22
C LYS A 301 13.02 11.30 -13.23
N GLN A 302 14.02 11.54 -14.07
CA GLN A 302 14.60 10.52 -14.96
C GLN A 302 15.62 9.68 -14.20
#